data_AF-A0A2L0ESL2-F1
#
_entry.id   AF-A0A2L0ESL2-F1
#
_cell.length_a   1.000
_cell.length_b   1.000
_cell.length_c   1.000
_cell.angle_alpha   90.00
_cell.angle_beta   90.00
_cell.angle_gamma   90.00
#
_symmetry.space_group_name_H-M   'P 1'
#
loop_
_entity.id
_entity.type
_entity.pdbx_description
1 polymer ?
#
loop_
_entity_poly.entity_id
_entity_poly.type
_entity_poly.pdbx_seq_one_letter_code
_entity_poly.pdbx_strand_id
1 'polypeptide(L)'
;MDLGTLRRKEIIAPLRNGTVPRRGLEHLAVGLGRFEAAIDEELEHVAHGYGAFKAVRGEYGSGKTFFSRWVQHRAQQRGFATAEVQISASETPLHKLETIYRRALESLRTKEWDSGAFRALVDRWFYGLEEEVNTRGGPREPAALAEEVGDLLETRLTAVRDTQPLFATVLRACYRARVGEDNATADGLLAWLMGQPNVGASVKRPAGLQGDIDGTAAAGFLRGLLVLLRETGRKGLLLVLDEVETIQRMRADVREQSLDALRKLIDDIDGERYPGLYVMITGTPAFFEGPQGIKRLAPLEQRLYQDFSGDPRFDSARATQIRLLPFDVEKLVEVGGKVRALYPTKHPQRIAERVGDAVVRELAAALTGKLGGRVGVAPRLFLRKMVSDLLDKVDEHEEYDPRRDFKLVVDAREMTSAEREAAGLETTVDDIALDLPSQDGGERRSE
;
A
#
# COMPACT_ATOMS: atom_id res chain seq x y z
N MET A 1 21.27 9.07 -11.56
CA MET A 1 21.00 10.24 -10.69
C MET A 1 21.54 9.91 -9.32
N ASP A 2 22.47 10.71 -8.81
CA ASP A 2 23.00 10.51 -7.46
C ASP A 2 21.92 10.89 -6.42
N LEU A 3 21.46 9.92 -5.63
CA LEU A 3 20.51 10.19 -4.55
C LEU A 3 21.24 10.91 -3.42
N GLY A 4 20.75 12.09 -3.04
CA GLY A 4 21.25 12.80 -1.86
C GLY A 4 21.15 11.98 -0.58
N THR A 5 22.10 12.18 0.35
CA THR A 5 22.27 11.41 1.59
C THR A 5 21.00 11.33 2.45
N LEU A 6 20.20 12.40 2.50
CA LEU A 6 18.94 12.41 3.26
C LEU A 6 17.95 11.38 2.71
N ARG A 7 17.77 11.32 1.38
CA ARG A 7 16.87 10.34 0.75
C ARG A 7 17.36 8.91 0.96
N ARG A 8 18.67 8.68 0.89
CA ARG A 8 19.27 7.37 1.22
C ARG A 8 18.94 6.94 2.66
N LYS A 9 19.05 7.86 3.63
CA LYS A 9 18.66 7.60 5.03
C LYS A 9 17.18 7.26 5.18
N GLU A 10 16.29 7.98 4.47
CA GLU A 10 14.85 7.70 4.47
C GLU A 10 14.51 6.31 3.90
N ILE A 11 15.27 5.82 2.91
CA ILE A 11 15.10 4.49 2.33
C ILE A 11 15.61 3.39 3.27
N ILE A 12 16.77 3.60 3.90
CA ILE A 12 17.42 2.58 4.73
C ILE A 12 16.80 2.44 6.12
N ALA A 13 16.32 3.52 6.74
CA ALA A 13 15.82 3.49 8.11
C ALA A 13 14.64 2.51 8.34
N PRO A 14 13.63 2.40 7.46
CA PRO A 14 12.57 1.40 7.58
C PRO A 14 13.07 -0.04 7.55
N LEU A 15 14.11 -0.32 6.76
CA LEU A 15 14.68 -1.67 6.61
C LEU A 15 15.32 -2.17 7.92
N ARG A 16 15.91 -1.28 8.73
CA ARG A 16 16.40 -1.61 10.09
C ARG A 16 15.31 -2.18 10.99
N ASN A 17 14.09 -1.70 10.82
CA ASN A 17 12.91 -2.16 11.57
C ASN A 17 12.20 -3.34 10.89
N GLY A 18 12.71 -3.83 9.74
CA GLY A 18 12.02 -4.79 8.90
C GLY A 18 10.71 -4.23 8.36
N THR A 19 10.64 -2.96 7.98
CA THR A 19 9.45 -2.39 7.34
C THR A 19 9.79 -1.92 5.93
N VAL A 20 8.79 -1.95 5.05
CA VAL A 20 8.96 -1.52 3.65
C VAL A 20 9.01 0.02 3.60
N PRO A 21 10.01 0.62 2.94
CA PRO A 21 10.12 2.08 2.84
C PRO A 21 8.91 2.71 2.15
N ARG A 22 8.55 3.92 2.58
CA ARG A 22 7.44 4.68 1.97
C ARG A 22 7.85 5.40 0.67
N ARG A 23 9.13 5.74 0.53
CA ARG A 23 9.71 6.46 -0.61
C ARG A 23 10.97 5.76 -1.10
N GLY A 24 11.34 5.98 -2.36
CA GLY A 24 12.56 5.41 -2.96
C GLY A 24 12.50 3.90 -3.13
N LEU A 25 11.29 3.33 -3.13
CA LEU A 25 11.04 1.90 -3.26
C LEU A 25 11.43 1.38 -4.65
N GLU A 26 11.33 2.23 -5.66
CA GLU A 26 11.81 2.01 -7.02
C GLU A 26 13.30 1.64 -7.08
N HIS A 27 14.11 2.11 -6.13
CA HIS A 27 15.54 1.79 -6.06
C HIS A 27 15.82 0.41 -5.45
N LEU A 28 14.82 -0.21 -4.83
CA LEU A 28 14.89 -1.55 -4.24
C LEU A 28 14.10 -2.59 -5.03
N ALA A 29 13.39 -2.19 -6.09
CA ALA A 29 12.54 -3.09 -6.86
C ALA A 29 13.37 -4.16 -7.57
N VAL A 30 13.04 -5.43 -7.31
CA VAL A 30 13.70 -6.61 -7.87
C VAL A 30 12.64 -7.55 -8.42
N GLY A 31 12.84 -8.07 -9.64
CA GLY A 31 11.93 -9.05 -10.26
C GLY A 31 10.54 -8.53 -10.65
N LEU A 32 10.28 -7.22 -10.56
CA LEU A 32 8.97 -6.63 -10.87
C LEU A 32 8.80 -6.19 -12.33
N GLY A 33 9.88 -6.12 -13.11
CA GLY A 33 9.85 -5.59 -14.48
C GLY A 33 8.84 -6.29 -15.40
N ARG A 34 8.56 -7.59 -15.17
CA ARG A 34 7.56 -8.34 -15.96
C ARG A 34 6.12 -7.82 -15.81
N PHE A 35 5.82 -7.13 -14.71
CA PHE A 35 4.49 -6.58 -14.44
C PHE A 35 4.33 -5.14 -14.93
N GLU A 36 5.44 -4.47 -15.26
CA GLU A 36 5.47 -3.03 -15.51
C GLU A 36 4.53 -2.61 -16.63
N ALA A 37 4.64 -3.25 -17.80
CA ALA A 37 3.81 -2.92 -18.95
C ALA A 37 2.31 -3.14 -18.66
N ALA A 38 1.95 -4.26 -18.04
CA ALA A 38 0.55 -4.58 -17.74
C ALA A 38 -0.06 -3.60 -16.74
N ILE A 39 0.64 -3.29 -15.65
CA ILE A 39 0.18 -2.31 -14.65
C ILE A 39 0.05 -0.92 -15.26
N ASP A 40 0.97 -0.52 -16.13
CA ASP A 40 0.93 0.77 -16.80
C ASP A 40 -0.24 0.88 -17.79
N GLU A 41 -0.53 -0.19 -18.54
CA GLU A 41 -1.71 -0.29 -19.41
C GLU A 41 -3.01 -0.18 -18.60
N GLU A 42 -3.10 -0.89 -17.46
CA GLU A 42 -4.25 -0.84 -16.55
C GLU A 42 -4.44 0.55 -15.93
N LEU A 43 -3.36 1.20 -15.46
CA LEU A 43 -3.41 2.57 -14.95
C LEU A 43 -3.84 3.55 -16.05
N GLU A 44 -3.39 3.37 -17.28
CA GLU A 44 -3.82 4.20 -18.40
C GLU A 44 -5.30 3.98 -18.70
N HIS A 45 -5.80 2.74 -18.67
CA HIS A 45 -7.22 2.44 -18.83
C HIS A 45 -8.09 3.16 -17.79
N VAL A 46 -7.67 3.13 -16.52
CA VAL A 46 -8.39 3.83 -15.43
C VAL A 46 -8.32 5.34 -15.58
N ALA A 47 -7.20 5.88 -16.08
CA ALA A 47 -7.07 7.31 -16.35
C ALA A 47 -8.05 7.82 -17.42
N HIS A 48 -8.52 6.93 -18.31
CA HIS A 48 -9.56 7.22 -19.30
C HIS A 48 -11.00 7.13 -18.73
N GLY A 49 -11.15 6.87 -17.43
CA GLY A 49 -12.44 6.86 -16.74
C GLY A 49 -13.04 5.47 -16.52
N TYR A 50 -12.34 4.40 -16.89
CA TYR A 50 -12.79 3.03 -16.65
C TYR A 50 -12.45 2.54 -15.23
N GLY A 51 -13.10 1.47 -14.80
CA GLY A 51 -12.74 0.73 -13.59
C GLY A 51 -11.68 -0.34 -13.88
N ALA A 52 -10.86 -0.70 -12.89
CA ALA A 52 -9.98 -1.85 -12.98
C ALA A 52 -9.89 -2.61 -11.65
N PHE A 53 -9.68 -3.92 -11.75
CA PHE A 53 -9.49 -4.79 -10.59
C PHE A 53 -8.27 -5.70 -10.77
N LYS A 54 -7.46 -5.85 -9.71
CA LYS A 54 -6.31 -6.75 -9.69
C LYS A 54 -6.18 -7.52 -8.38
N ALA A 55 -5.97 -8.82 -8.46
CA ALA A 55 -5.67 -9.68 -7.32
C ALA A 55 -4.19 -10.10 -7.34
N VAL A 56 -3.48 -9.78 -6.27
CA VAL A 56 -2.07 -10.13 -6.08
C VAL A 56 -1.97 -11.29 -5.08
N ARG A 57 -1.68 -12.48 -5.60
CA ARG A 57 -1.51 -13.69 -4.81
C ARG A 57 -0.03 -13.92 -4.50
N GLY A 58 0.29 -14.28 -3.27
CA GLY A 58 1.64 -14.72 -2.92
C GLY A 58 1.77 -15.16 -1.48
N GLU A 59 2.74 -16.02 -1.20
CA GLU A 59 3.01 -16.48 0.16
C GLU A 59 3.41 -15.34 1.10
N TYR A 60 3.42 -15.59 2.40
CA TYR A 60 4.05 -14.67 3.34
C TYR A 60 5.53 -14.46 2.94
N GLY A 61 6.00 -13.21 2.96
CA GLY A 61 7.35 -12.87 2.50
C GLY A 61 7.55 -12.83 0.98
N SER A 62 6.56 -13.15 0.13
CA SER A 62 6.70 -13.04 -1.34
C SER A 62 6.77 -11.60 -1.88
N GLY A 63 6.63 -10.58 -1.02
CA GLY A 63 6.71 -9.18 -1.40
C GLY A 63 5.37 -8.53 -1.80
N LYS A 64 4.22 -9.08 -1.39
CA LYS A 64 2.88 -8.50 -1.67
C LYS A 64 2.77 -7.01 -1.32
N THR A 65 3.11 -6.63 -0.07
CA THR A 65 3.10 -5.23 0.37
C THR A 65 4.12 -4.37 -0.39
N PHE A 66 5.26 -4.95 -0.78
CA PHE A 66 6.23 -4.23 -1.61
C PHE A 66 5.66 -3.97 -3.01
N PHE A 67 5.03 -4.98 -3.62
CA PHE A 67 4.39 -4.88 -4.92
C PHE A 67 3.26 -3.85 -4.93
N SER A 68 2.35 -3.89 -3.95
CA SER A 68 1.25 -2.93 -3.87
C SER A 68 1.75 -1.49 -3.73
N ARG A 69 2.80 -1.25 -2.92
CA ARG A 69 3.43 0.07 -2.79
C ARG A 69 4.19 0.50 -4.05
N TRP A 70 4.81 -0.44 -4.76
CA TRP A 70 5.41 -0.17 -6.06
C TRP A 70 4.35 0.31 -7.06
N VAL A 71 3.19 -0.37 -7.15
CA VAL A 71 2.09 0.06 -8.02
C VAL A 71 1.52 1.42 -7.57
N GLN A 72 1.36 1.66 -6.27
CA GLN A 72 0.96 2.97 -5.75
C GLN A 72 1.93 4.08 -6.17
N HIS A 73 3.25 3.86 -6.05
CA HIS A 73 4.24 4.84 -6.48
C HIS A 73 4.08 5.16 -7.97
N ARG A 74 3.93 4.14 -8.83
CA ARG A 74 3.71 4.33 -10.27
C ARG A 74 2.44 5.14 -10.55
N ALA A 75 1.34 4.80 -9.88
CA ALA A 75 0.07 5.51 -10.00
C ALA A 75 0.23 7.00 -9.62
N GLN A 76 0.90 7.30 -8.51
CA GLN A 76 1.18 8.67 -8.07
C GLN A 76 2.02 9.45 -9.09
N GLN A 77 3.04 8.83 -9.70
CA GLN A 77 3.82 9.48 -10.76
C GLN A 77 2.97 9.82 -11.99
N ARG A 78 1.91 9.05 -12.24
CA ARG A 78 0.93 9.29 -13.31
C ARG A 78 -0.21 10.23 -12.91
N GLY A 79 -0.20 10.77 -11.69
CA GLY A 79 -1.20 11.75 -11.22
C GLY A 79 -2.44 11.14 -10.56
N PHE A 80 -2.36 9.88 -10.09
CA PHE A 80 -3.42 9.26 -9.29
C PHE A 80 -3.32 9.67 -7.83
N ALA A 81 -4.46 9.63 -7.14
CA ALA A 81 -4.46 9.47 -5.69
C ALA A 81 -4.37 7.97 -5.34
N THR A 82 -3.79 7.63 -4.20
CA THR A 82 -3.68 6.24 -3.75
C THR A 82 -4.09 6.12 -2.30
N ALA A 83 -4.70 4.99 -1.94
CA ALA A 83 -5.06 4.64 -0.58
C ALA A 83 -4.73 3.17 -0.31
N GLU A 84 -4.22 2.88 0.89
CA GLU A 84 -3.92 1.53 1.37
C GLU A 84 -4.75 1.27 2.62
N VAL A 85 -5.56 0.21 2.60
CA VAL A 85 -6.42 -0.22 3.70
C VAL A 85 -6.06 -1.67 4.02
N GLN A 86 -5.51 -1.89 5.21
CA GLN A 86 -5.24 -3.23 5.70
C GLN A 86 -6.54 -3.85 6.25
N ILE A 87 -6.93 -4.99 5.70
CA ILE A 87 -8.14 -5.69 6.11
C ILE A 87 -7.87 -6.45 7.41
N SER A 88 -8.82 -6.36 8.35
CA SER A 88 -8.72 -7.05 9.63
C SER A 88 -10.08 -7.48 10.16
N ALA A 89 -10.09 -8.54 10.97
CA ALA A 89 -11.32 -9.07 11.58
C ALA A 89 -11.99 -8.09 12.57
N SER A 90 -11.19 -7.35 13.31
CA SER A 90 -11.65 -6.51 14.42
C SER A 90 -11.90 -5.06 14.01
N GLU A 91 -11.01 -4.47 13.22
CA GLU A 91 -11.01 -3.01 13.00
C GLU A 91 -11.52 -2.60 11.62
N THR A 92 -11.31 -3.45 10.60
CA THR A 92 -11.51 -3.07 9.19
C THR A 92 -12.09 -4.24 8.40
N PRO A 93 -13.28 -4.75 8.78
CA PRO A 93 -13.86 -5.90 8.11
C PRO A 93 -14.33 -5.52 6.70
N LEU A 94 -14.07 -6.39 5.73
CA LEU A 94 -14.28 -6.08 4.30
C LEU A 94 -15.75 -5.79 3.94
N HIS A 95 -16.71 -6.36 4.66
CA HIS A 95 -18.14 -6.11 4.43
C HIS A 95 -18.64 -4.73 4.91
N LYS A 96 -17.82 -3.96 5.66
CA LYS A 96 -18.17 -2.61 6.14
C LYS A 96 -17.55 -1.53 5.28
N LEU A 97 -18.25 -1.17 4.21
CA LEU A 97 -17.77 -0.20 3.23
C LEU A 97 -17.54 1.18 3.84
N GLU A 98 -18.33 1.60 4.82
CA GLU A 98 -18.15 2.85 5.57
C GLU A 98 -16.80 2.91 6.29
N THR A 99 -16.35 1.76 6.82
CA THR A 99 -15.07 1.65 7.50
C THR A 99 -13.91 1.68 6.50
N ILE A 100 -14.05 0.99 5.36
CA ILE A 100 -13.06 1.02 4.28
C ILE A 100 -12.92 2.43 3.72
N TYR A 101 -14.04 3.10 3.44
CA TYR A 101 -14.07 4.48 2.95
C TYR A 101 -13.34 5.43 3.89
N ARG A 102 -13.63 5.36 5.19
CA ARG A 102 -12.93 6.16 6.21
C ARG A 102 -11.43 5.89 6.21
N ARG A 103 -11.02 4.62 6.27
CA ARG A 103 -9.60 4.25 6.26
C ARG A 103 -8.89 4.68 4.97
N ALA A 104 -9.58 4.59 3.82
CA ALA A 104 -9.04 5.02 2.54
C ALA A 104 -8.78 6.53 2.49
N LEU A 105 -9.68 7.34 3.08
CA LEU A 105 -9.47 8.79 3.19
C LEU A 105 -8.41 9.16 4.22
N GLU A 106 -8.33 8.44 5.34
CA GLU A 106 -7.25 8.59 6.33
C GLU A 106 -5.87 8.28 5.74
N SER A 107 -5.78 7.25 4.87
CA SER A 107 -4.54 6.81 4.24
C SER A 107 -4.29 7.42 2.85
N LEU A 108 -5.16 8.32 2.39
CA LEU A 108 -5.08 8.92 1.05
C LEU A 108 -3.76 9.68 0.87
N ARG A 109 -3.11 9.43 -0.26
CA ARG A 109 -1.83 10.02 -0.65
C ARG A 109 -1.88 10.49 -2.10
N THR A 110 -1.02 11.45 -2.40
CA THR A 110 -0.69 11.85 -3.77
C THR A 110 0.82 11.97 -3.91
N LYS A 111 1.30 12.31 -5.09
CA LYS A 111 2.71 12.63 -5.31
C LYS A 111 3.21 13.76 -4.41
N GLU A 112 2.34 14.75 -4.15
CA GLU A 112 2.64 15.96 -3.40
C GLU A 112 2.51 15.75 -1.88
N TRP A 113 1.55 14.94 -1.43
CA TRP A 113 1.24 14.76 -0.01
C TRP A 113 1.24 13.29 0.41
N ASP A 114 2.13 12.95 1.36
CA ASP A 114 2.24 11.58 1.93
C ASP A 114 1.28 11.33 3.11
N SER A 115 0.62 12.38 3.60
CA SER A 115 -0.38 12.32 4.68
C SER A 115 -1.35 13.48 4.57
N GLY A 116 -2.61 13.28 4.97
CA GLY A 116 -3.61 14.35 4.97
C GLY A 116 -3.97 14.86 3.57
N ALA A 117 -3.71 14.06 2.53
CA ALA A 117 -3.85 14.49 1.14
C ALA A 117 -5.28 14.94 0.80
N PHE A 118 -6.30 14.31 1.39
CA PHE A 118 -7.68 14.69 1.14
C PHE A 118 -7.97 16.15 1.52
N ARG A 119 -7.57 16.57 2.73
CA ARG A 119 -7.74 17.96 3.20
C ARG A 119 -6.97 18.92 2.30
N ALA A 120 -5.70 18.60 2.02
CA ALA A 120 -4.85 19.43 1.17
C ALA A 120 -5.40 19.57 -0.27
N LEU A 121 -6.01 18.51 -0.82
CA LEU A 121 -6.65 18.53 -2.13
C LEU A 121 -7.89 19.44 -2.14
N VAL A 122 -8.77 19.33 -1.14
CA VAL A 122 -9.95 20.21 -1.02
C VAL A 122 -9.51 21.66 -0.84
N ASP A 123 -8.50 21.90 -0.01
CA ASP A 123 -8.00 23.26 0.24
C ASP A 123 -7.38 23.88 -1.01
N ARG A 124 -6.56 23.12 -1.74
CA ARG A 124 -5.99 23.55 -3.02
C ARG A 124 -7.08 23.79 -4.06
N TRP A 125 -8.14 22.99 -4.05
CA TRP A 125 -9.25 23.16 -4.98
C TRP A 125 -9.99 24.47 -4.71
N PHE A 126 -10.35 24.77 -3.45
CA PHE A 126 -10.97 26.05 -3.10
C PHE A 126 -10.08 27.24 -3.46
N TYR A 127 -8.78 27.16 -3.15
CA TYR A 127 -7.83 28.20 -3.53
C TYR A 127 -7.76 28.41 -5.06
N GLY A 128 -7.77 27.32 -5.84
CA GLY A 128 -7.80 27.41 -7.30
C GLY A 128 -9.07 28.08 -7.85
N LEU A 129 -10.22 27.89 -7.20
CA LEU A 129 -11.47 28.59 -7.56
C LEU A 129 -11.36 30.09 -7.27
N GLU A 130 -10.77 30.47 -6.13
CA GLU A 130 -10.51 31.87 -5.79
C GLU A 130 -9.55 32.55 -6.78
N GLU A 131 -8.46 31.87 -7.16
CA GLU A 131 -7.53 32.36 -8.18
C GLU A 131 -8.19 32.51 -9.56
N GLU A 132 -9.07 31.58 -9.95
CA GLU A 132 -9.80 31.63 -11.22
C GLU A 132 -10.71 32.87 -11.30
N VAL A 133 -11.46 33.17 -10.23
CA VAL A 133 -12.32 34.36 -10.15
C VAL A 133 -11.48 35.65 -10.15
N ASN A 134 -10.39 35.69 -9.38
CA ASN A 134 -9.48 36.85 -9.37
C ASN A 134 -8.88 37.12 -10.76
N THR A 135 -8.48 36.08 -11.49
CA THR A 135 -7.88 36.21 -12.82
C THR A 135 -8.88 36.73 -13.86
N ARG A 136 -10.18 36.47 -13.67
CA ARG A 136 -11.26 36.99 -14.53
C ARG A 136 -11.60 38.46 -14.25
N GLY A 137 -10.88 39.11 -13.32
CA GLY A 137 -11.18 40.48 -12.90
C GLY A 137 -12.35 40.56 -11.92
N GLY A 138 -12.52 39.51 -11.11
CA GLY A 138 -13.56 39.43 -10.09
C GLY A 138 -13.53 40.59 -9.07
N PRO A 139 -14.57 40.69 -8.22
CA PRO A 139 -14.74 41.76 -7.27
C PRO A 139 -13.53 41.93 -6.34
N ARG A 140 -13.20 43.18 -6.04
CA ARG A 140 -12.17 43.50 -5.03
C ARG A 140 -12.69 43.43 -3.59
N GLU A 141 -14.02 43.51 -3.43
CA GLU A 141 -14.64 43.39 -2.12
C GLU A 141 -14.68 41.92 -1.69
N PRO A 142 -14.21 41.57 -0.48
CA PRO A 142 -14.16 40.17 -0.02
C PRO A 142 -15.49 39.43 -0.05
N ALA A 143 -16.59 40.11 0.31
CA ALA A 143 -17.93 39.48 0.34
C ALA A 143 -18.42 39.14 -1.07
N ALA A 144 -18.32 40.08 -2.01
CA ALA A 144 -18.68 39.86 -3.41
C ALA A 144 -17.78 38.81 -4.08
N LEU A 145 -16.48 38.78 -3.74
CA LEU A 145 -15.56 37.74 -4.22
C LEU A 145 -16.00 36.35 -3.74
N ALA A 146 -16.36 36.21 -2.47
CA ALA A 146 -16.81 34.94 -1.91
C ALA A 146 -18.14 34.45 -2.51
N GLU A 147 -19.05 35.36 -2.87
CA GLU A 147 -20.27 35.00 -3.60
C GLU A 147 -19.95 34.45 -5.00
N GLU A 148 -19.11 35.13 -5.77
CA GLU A 148 -18.75 34.69 -7.13
C GLU A 148 -17.97 33.36 -7.13
N VAL A 149 -17.07 33.17 -6.16
CA VAL A 149 -16.39 31.88 -5.96
C VAL A 149 -17.39 30.80 -5.54
N GLY A 150 -18.39 31.16 -4.73
CA GLY A 150 -19.50 30.27 -4.37
C GLY A 150 -20.32 29.82 -5.58
N ASP A 151 -20.62 30.71 -6.51
CA ASP A 151 -21.34 30.40 -7.76
C ASP A 151 -20.49 29.51 -8.69
N LEU A 152 -19.18 29.78 -8.76
CA LEU A 152 -18.24 28.91 -9.49
C LEU A 152 -18.16 27.52 -8.85
N LEU A 153 -18.11 27.44 -7.52
CA LEU A 153 -18.12 26.18 -6.77
C LEU A 153 -19.39 25.39 -7.06
N GLU A 154 -20.56 26.02 -7.06
CA GLU A 154 -21.83 25.36 -7.41
C GLU A 154 -21.82 24.80 -8.83
N THR A 155 -21.25 25.55 -9.77
CA THR A 155 -21.08 25.11 -11.16
C THR A 155 -20.22 23.84 -11.20
N ARG A 156 -19.06 23.83 -10.55
CA ARG A 156 -18.13 22.68 -10.51
C ARG A 156 -18.69 21.48 -9.74
N LEU A 157 -19.48 21.74 -8.70
CA LEU A 157 -20.12 20.69 -7.90
C LEU A 157 -21.27 20.00 -8.62
N THR A 158 -21.72 20.46 -9.80
CA THR A 158 -22.84 19.85 -10.53
C THR A 158 -22.62 18.34 -10.73
N ALA A 159 -21.47 17.92 -11.24
CA ALA A 159 -21.17 16.51 -11.45
C ALA A 159 -21.11 15.69 -10.14
N VAL A 160 -20.60 16.31 -9.07
CA VAL A 160 -20.55 15.70 -7.73
C VAL A 160 -21.95 15.53 -7.17
N ARG A 161 -22.81 16.56 -7.33
CA ARG A 161 -24.19 16.57 -6.87
C ARG A 161 -25.03 15.51 -7.58
N ASP A 162 -24.87 15.36 -8.89
CA ASP A 162 -25.60 14.36 -9.67
C ASP A 162 -25.22 12.93 -9.24
N THR A 163 -24.01 12.74 -8.71
CA THR A 163 -23.50 11.46 -8.21
C THR A 163 -23.85 11.20 -6.75
N GLN A 164 -23.65 12.20 -5.89
CA GLN A 164 -23.90 12.18 -4.46
C GLN A 164 -24.21 13.60 -3.92
N PRO A 165 -25.49 14.00 -3.83
CA PRO A 165 -25.90 15.35 -3.41
C PRO A 165 -25.38 15.78 -2.02
N LEU A 166 -25.30 14.84 -1.09
CA LEU A 166 -24.87 15.12 0.27
C LEU A 166 -23.39 15.50 0.34
N PHE A 167 -22.57 14.90 -0.52
CA PHE A 167 -21.13 15.19 -0.61
C PHE A 167 -20.91 16.65 -1.06
N ALA A 168 -21.61 17.08 -2.11
CA ALA A 168 -21.59 18.46 -2.58
C ALA A 168 -22.10 19.46 -1.52
N THR A 169 -23.17 19.09 -0.80
CA THR A 169 -23.73 19.90 0.29
C THR A 169 -22.69 20.15 1.39
N VAL A 170 -21.93 19.13 1.78
CA VAL A 170 -20.88 19.27 2.79
C VAL A 170 -19.74 20.14 2.28
N LEU A 171 -19.26 19.95 1.05
CA LEU A 171 -18.19 20.77 0.49
C LEU A 171 -18.55 22.26 0.44
N ARG A 172 -19.80 22.58 0.07
CA ARG A 172 -20.30 23.96 0.12
C ARG A 172 -20.33 24.51 1.54
N ALA A 173 -20.80 23.72 2.51
CA ALA A 173 -20.82 24.15 3.89
C ALA A 173 -19.40 24.35 4.44
N CYS A 174 -18.45 23.50 4.05
CA CYS A 174 -17.03 23.69 4.34
C CYS A 174 -16.53 25.02 3.77
N TYR A 175 -16.79 25.30 2.50
CA TYR A 175 -16.38 26.55 1.86
C TYR A 175 -16.94 27.78 2.59
N ARG A 176 -18.25 27.80 2.87
CA ARG A 176 -18.90 28.89 3.63
C ARG A 176 -18.29 29.08 5.02
N ALA A 177 -18.00 27.98 5.73
CA ALA A 177 -17.36 28.04 7.04
C ALA A 177 -15.94 28.64 6.94
N ARG A 178 -15.18 28.32 5.89
CA ARG A 178 -13.84 28.88 5.66
C ARG A 178 -13.87 30.38 5.35
N VAL A 179 -14.79 30.82 4.50
CA VAL A 179 -15.00 32.26 4.21
C VAL A 179 -15.37 33.02 5.49
N GLY A 180 -16.18 32.41 6.35
CA GLY A 180 -16.54 32.96 7.66
C GLY A 180 -15.47 32.80 8.76
N GLU A 181 -14.26 32.35 8.42
CA GLU A 181 -13.15 32.05 9.34
C GLU A 181 -13.48 31.03 10.47
N ASP A 182 -14.57 30.27 10.32
CA ASP A 182 -14.96 29.18 11.22
C ASP A 182 -14.22 27.88 10.84
N ASN A 183 -12.92 27.86 11.12
CA ASN A 183 -12.06 26.73 10.84
C ASN A 183 -12.51 25.45 11.59
N ALA A 184 -13.10 25.59 12.78
CA ALA A 184 -13.56 24.44 13.56
C ALA A 184 -14.72 23.71 12.87
N THR A 185 -15.69 24.45 12.34
CA THR A 185 -16.79 23.87 11.56
C THR A 185 -16.28 23.31 10.23
N ALA A 186 -15.42 24.03 9.51
CA ALA A 186 -14.85 23.54 8.26
C ALA A 186 -14.09 22.22 8.44
N ASP A 187 -13.21 22.13 9.44
CA ASP A 187 -12.43 20.94 9.72
C ASP A 187 -13.28 19.76 10.18
N GLY A 188 -14.31 20.03 10.97
CA GLY A 188 -15.25 19.03 11.45
C GLY A 188 -16.16 18.50 10.33
N LEU A 189 -16.59 19.35 9.39
CA LEU A 189 -17.36 18.94 8.21
C LEU A 189 -16.51 18.08 7.27
N LEU A 190 -15.23 18.43 7.06
CA LEU A 190 -14.28 17.58 6.34
C LEU A 190 -14.05 16.25 7.06
N ALA A 191 -13.93 16.25 8.40
CA ALA A 191 -13.83 15.02 9.17
C ALA A 191 -15.07 14.13 8.98
N TRP A 192 -16.26 14.72 8.99
CA TRP A 192 -17.51 13.99 8.72
C TRP A 192 -17.54 13.42 7.30
N LEU A 193 -17.12 14.20 6.30
CA LEU A 193 -17.01 13.76 4.90
C LEU A 193 -16.00 12.62 4.74
N MET A 194 -14.95 12.60 5.58
CA MET A 194 -14.00 11.48 5.69
C MET A 194 -14.57 10.26 6.43
N GLY A 195 -15.84 10.29 6.85
CA GLY A 195 -16.48 9.21 7.59
C GLY A 195 -16.00 9.07 9.03
N GLN A 196 -15.37 10.09 9.62
CA GLN A 196 -14.95 10.03 11.02
C GLN A 196 -16.17 9.82 11.93
N PRO A 197 -16.12 8.84 12.85
CA PRO A 197 -17.20 8.64 13.81
C PRO A 197 -17.24 9.81 14.80
N ASN A 198 -18.40 10.04 15.41
CA ASN A 198 -18.58 10.96 16.54
C ASN A 198 -18.35 12.45 16.22
N VAL A 199 -18.57 12.90 14.98
CA VAL A 199 -18.58 14.34 14.71
C VAL A 199 -19.77 14.99 15.42
N GLY A 200 -19.48 16.03 16.20
CA GLY A 200 -20.47 16.69 17.06
C GLY A 200 -21.63 17.31 16.27
N ALA A 201 -22.84 17.29 16.87
CA ALA A 201 -24.03 17.85 16.24
C ALA A 201 -23.91 19.37 15.98
N SER A 202 -23.10 20.10 16.74
CA SER A 202 -22.80 21.52 16.51
C SER A 202 -22.17 21.77 15.15
N VAL A 203 -21.29 20.89 14.69
CA VAL A 203 -20.62 20.96 13.38
C VAL A 203 -21.57 20.55 12.25
N LYS A 204 -22.46 19.58 12.52
CA LYS A 204 -23.37 19.01 11.51
C LYS A 204 -24.57 19.91 11.18
N ARG A 205 -25.11 20.61 12.19
CA ARG A 205 -26.32 21.45 12.06
C ARG A 205 -26.22 22.55 10.99
N PRO A 206 -25.13 23.34 10.90
CA PRO A 206 -25.00 24.37 9.86
C PRO A 206 -25.09 23.84 8.43
N ALA A 207 -24.68 22.58 8.23
CA ALA A 207 -24.74 21.90 6.93
C ALA A 207 -26.04 21.09 6.72
N GLY A 208 -26.99 21.14 7.66
CA GLY A 208 -28.24 20.38 7.60
C GLY A 208 -28.05 18.86 7.72
N LEU A 209 -26.92 18.40 8.27
CA LEU A 209 -26.56 16.99 8.31
C LEU A 209 -27.18 16.26 9.50
N GLN A 210 -27.60 15.02 9.28
CA GLN A 210 -28.08 14.10 10.30
C GLN A 210 -27.31 12.78 10.22
N GLY A 211 -27.04 12.19 11.39
CA GLY A 211 -26.34 10.90 11.47
C GLY A 211 -24.88 10.96 11.03
N ASP A 212 -24.33 9.78 10.76
CA ASP A 212 -22.99 9.53 10.24
C ASP A 212 -23.10 8.69 8.95
N ILE A 213 -22.01 8.54 8.20
CA ILE A 213 -22.02 7.77 6.94
C ILE A 213 -22.15 6.28 7.26
N ASP A 214 -23.25 5.66 6.83
CA ASP A 214 -23.47 4.21 6.92
C ASP A 214 -22.97 3.46 5.67
N GLY A 215 -23.01 2.12 5.72
CA GLY A 215 -22.54 1.28 4.63
C GLY A 215 -23.31 1.44 3.31
N THR A 216 -24.59 1.81 3.37
CA THR A 216 -25.43 2.06 2.18
C THR A 216 -25.00 3.35 1.50
N ALA A 217 -24.76 4.40 2.29
CA ALA A 217 -24.30 5.69 1.80
C ALA A 217 -22.84 5.64 1.31
N ALA A 218 -21.98 4.85 1.95
CA ALA A 218 -20.55 4.80 1.69
C ALA A 218 -20.20 4.56 0.21
N ALA A 219 -20.96 3.71 -0.49
CA ALA A 219 -20.80 3.50 -1.94
C ALA A 219 -21.00 4.79 -2.75
N GLY A 220 -22.03 5.57 -2.42
CA GLY A 220 -22.28 6.87 -3.05
C GLY A 220 -21.20 7.89 -2.70
N PHE A 221 -20.71 7.89 -1.46
CA PHE A 221 -19.61 8.77 -1.04
C PHE A 221 -18.30 8.43 -1.74
N LEU A 222 -17.98 7.15 -1.97
CA LEU A 222 -16.83 6.75 -2.77
C LEU A 222 -16.93 7.26 -4.20
N ARG A 223 -18.11 7.19 -4.84
CA ARG A 223 -18.32 7.80 -6.17
C ARG A 223 -18.15 9.32 -6.14
N GLY A 224 -18.72 9.99 -5.13
CA GLY A 224 -18.52 11.43 -4.92
C GLY A 224 -17.05 11.82 -4.79
N LEU A 225 -16.26 11.00 -4.07
CA LEU A 225 -14.81 11.15 -3.96
C LEU A 225 -14.11 11.03 -5.31
N LEU A 226 -14.45 10.04 -6.15
CA LEU A 226 -13.85 9.88 -7.48
C LEU A 226 -14.08 11.10 -8.37
N VAL A 227 -15.30 11.65 -8.34
CA VAL A 227 -15.63 12.88 -9.08
C VAL A 227 -14.84 14.07 -8.53
N LEU A 228 -14.78 14.23 -7.21
CA LEU A 228 -13.97 15.30 -6.60
C LEU A 228 -12.49 15.19 -6.98
N LEU A 229 -11.91 13.99 -6.91
CA LEU A 229 -10.51 13.77 -7.28
C LEU A 229 -10.24 14.21 -8.72
N ARG A 230 -11.16 13.92 -9.65
CA ARG A 230 -11.08 14.41 -11.03
C ARG A 230 -11.13 15.93 -11.12
N GLU A 231 -12.03 16.59 -10.38
CA GLU A 231 -12.09 18.07 -10.32
C GLU A 231 -10.79 18.68 -9.75
N THR A 232 -10.09 17.97 -8.86
CA THR A 232 -8.76 18.37 -8.37
C THR A 232 -7.60 18.02 -9.32
N GLY A 233 -7.90 17.55 -10.53
CA GLY A 233 -6.92 17.19 -11.55
C GLY A 233 -6.16 15.88 -11.25
N ARG A 234 -6.76 14.95 -10.50
CA ARG A 234 -6.27 13.58 -10.36
C ARG A 234 -6.90 12.68 -11.42
N LYS A 235 -6.12 11.73 -11.93
CA LYS A 235 -6.57 10.83 -13.00
C LYS A 235 -7.48 9.68 -12.51
N GLY A 236 -7.50 9.43 -11.20
CA GLY A 236 -8.27 8.36 -10.59
C GLY A 236 -7.77 8.05 -9.18
N LEU A 237 -8.31 6.98 -8.60
CA LEU A 237 -7.95 6.44 -7.30
C LEU A 237 -7.49 5.00 -7.43
N LEU A 238 -6.29 4.70 -6.94
CA LEU A 238 -5.88 3.32 -6.66
C LEU A 238 -6.14 2.99 -5.18
N LEU A 239 -7.08 2.09 -4.93
CA LEU A 239 -7.41 1.57 -3.62
C LEU A 239 -6.81 0.17 -3.43
N VAL A 240 -5.85 0.04 -2.53
CA VAL A 240 -5.27 -1.24 -2.14
C VAL A 240 -5.98 -1.76 -0.90
N LEU A 241 -6.54 -2.96 -0.98
CA LEU A 241 -7.05 -3.73 0.16
C LEU A 241 -6.01 -4.82 0.48
N ASP A 242 -5.15 -4.54 1.45
CA ASP A 242 -4.03 -5.42 1.82
C ASP A 242 -4.50 -6.48 2.82
N GLU A 243 -3.90 -7.67 2.77
CA GLU A 243 -4.14 -8.78 3.71
C GLU A 243 -5.61 -9.29 3.74
N VAL A 244 -6.24 -9.46 2.58
CA VAL A 244 -7.63 -9.97 2.54
C VAL A 244 -7.75 -11.41 3.06
N GLU A 245 -6.66 -12.16 3.15
CA GLU A 245 -6.63 -13.50 3.73
C GLU A 245 -7.07 -13.54 5.20
N THR A 246 -7.01 -12.41 5.92
CA THR A 246 -7.45 -12.28 7.32
C THR A 246 -8.93 -12.62 7.50
N ILE A 247 -9.73 -12.48 6.44
CA ILE A 247 -11.15 -12.86 6.40
C ILE A 247 -11.35 -14.35 6.74
N GLN A 248 -10.37 -15.21 6.44
CA GLN A 248 -10.45 -16.64 6.76
C GLN A 248 -10.56 -16.90 8.27
N ARG A 249 -10.01 -16.01 9.10
CA ARG A 249 -10.02 -16.11 10.57
C ARG A 249 -11.32 -15.58 11.20
N MET A 250 -12.21 -14.97 10.41
CA MET A 250 -13.48 -14.43 10.90
C MET A 250 -14.54 -15.53 11.15
N ARG A 251 -15.61 -15.16 11.86
CA ARG A 251 -16.82 -15.99 11.98
C ARG A 251 -17.43 -16.26 10.60
N ALA A 252 -18.14 -17.38 10.47
CA ALA A 252 -18.62 -17.87 9.17
C ALA A 252 -19.55 -16.89 8.46
N ASP A 253 -20.51 -16.31 9.18
CA ASP A 253 -21.45 -15.30 8.69
C ASP A 253 -20.72 -14.03 8.20
N VAL A 254 -19.79 -13.51 8.99
CA VAL A 254 -19.00 -12.32 8.66
C VAL A 254 -18.08 -12.57 7.45
N ARG A 255 -17.50 -13.76 7.38
CA ARG A 255 -16.68 -14.19 6.24
C ARG A 255 -17.50 -14.25 4.96
N GLU A 256 -18.68 -14.86 4.99
CA GLU A 256 -19.56 -14.96 3.81
C GLU A 256 -20.02 -13.58 3.33
N GLN A 257 -20.38 -12.68 4.25
CA GLN A 257 -20.66 -11.28 3.92
C GLN A 257 -19.47 -10.57 3.27
N SER A 258 -18.25 -10.83 3.77
CA SER A 258 -17.03 -10.24 3.24
C SER A 258 -16.70 -10.75 1.83
N LEU A 259 -16.89 -12.05 1.57
CA LEU A 259 -16.73 -12.62 0.23
C LEU A 259 -17.78 -12.08 -0.75
N ASP A 260 -19.04 -11.94 -0.34
CA ASP A 260 -20.08 -11.33 -1.19
C ASP A 260 -19.82 -9.83 -1.42
N ALA A 261 -19.30 -9.11 -0.43
CA ALA A 261 -18.89 -7.71 -0.60
C ALA A 261 -17.76 -7.58 -1.64
N LEU A 262 -16.76 -8.47 -1.61
CA LEU A 262 -15.70 -8.50 -2.61
C LEU A 262 -16.26 -8.79 -4.01
N ARG A 263 -17.16 -9.77 -4.13
CA ARG A 263 -17.83 -10.08 -5.40
C ARG A 263 -18.60 -8.89 -5.94
N LYS A 264 -19.40 -8.23 -5.10
CA LYS A 264 -20.16 -7.03 -5.47
C LYS A 264 -19.25 -5.89 -5.92
N LEU A 265 -18.12 -5.70 -5.23
CA LEU A 265 -17.14 -4.68 -5.62
C LEU A 265 -16.57 -4.94 -7.01
N ILE A 266 -16.22 -6.19 -7.33
CA ILE A 266 -15.75 -6.56 -8.69
C ILE A 266 -16.85 -6.28 -9.72
N ASP A 267 -18.09 -6.75 -9.46
CA ASP A 267 -19.22 -6.53 -10.37
C ASP A 267 -19.52 -5.05 -10.62
N ASP A 268 -19.41 -4.22 -9.58
CA ASP A 268 -19.66 -2.79 -9.70
C ASP A 268 -18.51 -2.05 -10.42
N ILE A 269 -17.27 -2.55 -10.34
CA ILE A 269 -16.13 -2.03 -11.11
C ILE A 269 -16.30 -2.39 -12.58
N ASP A 270 -16.60 -3.66 -12.89
CA ASP A 270 -16.82 -4.14 -14.26
C ASP A 270 -18.07 -3.48 -14.89
N GLY A 271 -19.09 -3.21 -14.08
CA GLY A 271 -20.29 -2.47 -14.47
C GLY A 271 -20.12 -0.94 -14.52
N GLU A 272 -18.88 -0.44 -14.47
CA GLU A 272 -18.52 0.98 -14.57
C GLU A 272 -19.21 1.89 -13.54
N ARG A 273 -19.63 1.36 -12.37
CA ARG A 273 -20.22 2.18 -11.31
C ARG A 273 -19.21 3.08 -10.60
N TYR A 274 -17.93 2.75 -10.70
CA TYR A 274 -16.82 3.49 -10.08
C TYR A 274 -15.81 3.95 -11.14
N PRO A 275 -16.18 4.92 -12.00
CA PRO A 275 -15.28 5.40 -13.05
C PRO A 275 -14.01 6.02 -12.45
N GLY A 276 -12.85 5.59 -12.94
CA GLY A 276 -11.55 6.03 -12.43
C GLY A 276 -11.10 5.35 -11.13
N LEU A 277 -11.74 4.25 -10.72
CA LEU A 277 -11.31 3.43 -9.58
C LEU A 277 -10.50 2.21 -10.05
N TYR A 278 -9.27 2.09 -9.54
CA TYR A 278 -8.50 0.85 -9.57
C TYR A 278 -8.57 0.23 -8.18
N VAL A 279 -9.13 -0.97 -8.02
CA VAL A 279 -8.99 -1.77 -6.80
C VAL A 279 -7.92 -2.85 -6.94
N MET A 280 -6.99 -2.91 -6.00
CA MET A 280 -6.02 -3.99 -5.87
C MET A 280 -6.23 -4.71 -4.55
N ILE A 281 -6.34 -6.04 -4.57
CA ILE A 281 -6.34 -6.86 -3.36
C ILE A 281 -5.04 -7.65 -3.24
N THR A 282 -4.58 -7.91 -2.02
CA THR A 282 -3.48 -8.85 -1.78
C THR A 282 -3.94 -10.00 -0.89
N GLY A 283 -3.50 -11.22 -1.23
CA GLY A 283 -3.91 -12.42 -0.49
C GLY A 283 -2.88 -13.54 -0.56
N THR A 284 -2.95 -14.46 0.41
CA THR A 284 -2.21 -15.73 0.35
C THR A 284 -2.86 -16.72 -0.61
N PRO A 285 -2.10 -17.71 -1.14
CA PRO A 285 -2.66 -18.82 -1.90
C PRO A 285 -3.84 -19.52 -1.22
N ALA A 286 -3.78 -19.71 0.10
CA ALA A 286 -4.86 -20.27 0.89
C ALA A 286 -6.18 -19.48 0.77
N PHE A 287 -6.13 -18.16 0.66
CA PHE A 287 -7.33 -17.34 0.45
C PHE A 287 -7.93 -17.55 -0.95
N PHE A 288 -7.12 -17.78 -1.97
CA PHE A 288 -7.61 -17.94 -3.35
C PHE A 288 -8.05 -19.38 -3.66
N GLU A 289 -7.37 -20.39 -3.11
CA GLU A 289 -7.59 -21.79 -3.46
C GLU A 289 -8.22 -22.63 -2.34
N GLY A 290 -8.20 -22.13 -1.11
CA GLY A 290 -8.64 -22.86 0.07
C GLY A 290 -10.16 -22.86 0.25
N PRO A 291 -10.70 -23.86 0.98
CA PRO A 291 -12.14 -24.00 1.20
C PRO A 291 -12.74 -22.89 2.08
N GLN A 292 -11.90 -22.20 2.86
CA GLN A 292 -12.30 -21.05 3.67
C GLN A 292 -12.09 -19.71 2.96
N GLY A 293 -11.59 -19.74 1.73
CA GLY A 293 -11.33 -18.56 0.93
C GLY A 293 -12.39 -18.33 -0.15
N ILE A 294 -11.94 -17.86 -1.31
CA ILE A 294 -12.77 -17.52 -2.47
C ILE A 294 -13.63 -18.69 -2.97
N LYS A 295 -13.13 -19.93 -2.90
CA LYS A 295 -13.87 -21.14 -3.32
C LYS A 295 -15.20 -21.35 -2.60
N ARG A 296 -15.37 -20.72 -1.43
CA ARG A 296 -16.62 -20.79 -0.68
C ARG A 296 -17.78 -20.07 -1.38
N LEU A 297 -17.49 -19.14 -2.29
CA LEU A 297 -18.47 -18.40 -3.08
C LEU A 297 -18.18 -18.57 -4.57
N ALA A 298 -18.83 -19.56 -5.21
CA ALA A 298 -18.59 -19.91 -6.61
C ALA A 298 -18.62 -18.73 -7.60
N PRO A 299 -19.54 -17.73 -7.49
CA PRO A 299 -19.50 -16.55 -8.36
C PRO A 299 -18.22 -15.71 -8.22
N LEU A 300 -17.65 -15.62 -7.02
CA LEU A 300 -16.38 -14.92 -6.79
C LEU A 300 -15.21 -15.73 -7.33
N GLU A 301 -15.23 -17.05 -7.14
CA GLU A 301 -14.22 -17.95 -7.70
C GLU A 301 -14.15 -17.82 -9.22
N GLN A 302 -15.29 -17.85 -9.91
CA GLN A 302 -15.33 -17.71 -11.38
C GLN A 302 -14.69 -16.41 -11.88
N ARG A 303 -14.83 -15.30 -11.15
CA ARG A 303 -14.26 -13.99 -11.52
C ARG A 303 -12.75 -13.91 -11.30
N LEU A 304 -12.24 -14.64 -10.30
CA LEU A 304 -10.84 -14.59 -9.88
C LEU A 304 -10.04 -15.82 -10.31
N TYR A 305 -10.68 -16.78 -10.97
CA TYR A 305 -10.04 -18.02 -11.39
C TYR A 305 -8.93 -17.73 -12.41
N GLN A 306 -7.74 -18.24 -12.09
CA GLN A 306 -6.59 -18.26 -12.99
C GLN A 306 -5.89 -19.60 -12.81
N ASP A 307 -5.57 -20.27 -13.92
CA ASP A 307 -4.79 -21.50 -13.88
C ASP A 307 -3.30 -21.16 -13.70
N PHE A 308 -2.73 -21.68 -12.61
CA PHE A 308 -1.32 -21.56 -12.24
C PHE A 308 -0.60 -22.93 -12.25
N SER A 309 -1.19 -23.96 -12.84
CA SER A 309 -0.59 -25.31 -12.93
C SER A 309 0.65 -25.38 -13.83
N GLY A 310 0.74 -24.48 -14.82
CA GLY A 310 1.88 -24.36 -15.74
C GLY A 310 3.12 -23.69 -15.14
N ASP A 311 4.17 -23.56 -15.97
CA ASP A 311 5.44 -22.92 -15.59
C ASP A 311 5.25 -21.43 -15.24
N PRO A 312 5.61 -21.00 -14.02
CA PRO A 312 5.48 -19.60 -13.55
C PRO A 312 6.15 -18.51 -14.37
N ARG A 313 7.07 -18.88 -15.25
CA ARG A 313 7.71 -17.93 -16.17
C ARG A 313 6.75 -17.41 -17.23
N PHE A 314 5.71 -18.17 -17.56
CA PHE A 314 4.73 -17.83 -18.59
C PHE A 314 3.40 -17.31 -18.04
N ASP A 315 3.32 -17.03 -16.73
CA ASP A 315 2.13 -16.38 -16.17
C ASP A 315 1.86 -15.04 -16.84
N SER A 316 0.61 -14.80 -17.22
CA SER A 316 0.20 -13.52 -17.77
C SER A 316 0.21 -12.43 -16.68
N ALA A 317 1.01 -11.40 -16.89
CA ALA A 317 0.94 -10.19 -16.07
C ALA A 317 -0.38 -9.41 -16.24
N ARG A 318 -1.14 -9.67 -17.32
CA ARG A 318 -2.44 -9.06 -17.62
C ARG A 318 -3.64 -9.77 -16.99
N ALA A 319 -3.45 -10.95 -16.42
CA ALA A 319 -4.54 -11.69 -15.77
C ALA A 319 -5.10 -10.90 -14.58
N THR A 320 -6.41 -11.05 -14.30
CA THR A 320 -7.06 -10.46 -13.12
C THR A 320 -6.34 -10.86 -11.84
N GLN A 321 -5.91 -12.11 -11.76
CA GLN A 321 -5.08 -12.64 -10.68
C GLN A 321 -3.65 -12.88 -11.16
N ILE A 322 -2.66 -12.39 -10.41
CA ILE A 322 -1.23 -12.64 -10.64
C ILE A 322 -0.58 -13.35 -9.45
N ARG A 323 0.43 -14.18 -9.69
CA ARG A 323 1.24 -14.80 -8.63
C ARG A 323 2.60 -14.13 -8.45
N LEU A 324 2.91 -13.76 -7.22
CA LEU A 324 4.24 -13.42 -6.76
C LEU A 324 4.93 -14.67 -6.23
N LEU A 325 6.07 -14.99 -6.81
CA LEU A 325 6.91 -16.08 -6.35
C LEU A 325 7.68 -15.67 -5.10
N PRO A 326 7.97 -16.61 -4.18
CA PRO A 326 8.88 -16.36 -3.08
C PRO A 326 10.23 -15.82 -3.56
N PHE A 327 10.93 -15.12 -2.67
CA PHE A 327 12.30 -14.70 -2.91
C PHE A 327 13.22 -15.92 -2.93
N ASP A 328 14.04 -16.01 -3.96
CA ASP A 328 15.17 -16.93 -4.06
C ASP A 328 16.46 -16.23 -3.64
N VAL A 329 17.55 -16.99 -3.52
CA VAL A 329 18.88 -16.47 -3.16
C VAL A 329 19.30 -15.34 -4.10
N GLU A 330 19.08 -15.49 -5.40
CA GLU A 330 19.53 -14.51 -6.38
C GLU A 330 18.79 -13.17 -6.25
N LYS A 331 17.48 -13.19 -6.03
CA LYS A 331 16.71 -11.96 -5.73
C LYS A 331 17.13 -11.31 -4.42
N LEU A 332 17.46 -12.10 -3.40
CA LEU A 332 17.98 -11.58 -2.12
C LEU A 332 19.36 -10.93 -2.30
N VAL A 333 20.24 -11.56 -3.08
CA VAL A 333 21.54 -10.99 -3.42
C VAL A 333 21.38 -9.71 -4.23
N GLU A 334 20.48 -9.67 -5.21
CA GLU A 334 20.21 -8.47 -6.01
C GLU A 334 19.71 -7.31 -5.13
N VAL A 335 18.70 -7.54 -4.28
CA VAL A 335 18.19 -6.50 -3.38
C VAL A 335 19.24 -6.09 -2.35
N GLY A 336 20.03 -7.04 -1.85
CA GLY A 336 21.13 -6.76 -0.93
C GLY A 336 22.19 -5.86 -1.56
N GLY A 337 22.58 -6.12 -2.81
CA GLY A 337 23.48 -5.26 -3.57
C GLY A 337 22.95 -3.83 -3.72
N LYS A 338 21.65 -3.67 -4.01
CA LYS A 338 20.99 -2.35 -4.08
C LYS A 338 20.99 -1.65 -2.73
N VAL A 339 20.69 -2.35 -1.64
CA VAL A 339 20.72 -1.81 -0.28
C VAL A 339 22.12 -1.35 0.13
N ARG A 340 23.14 -2.17 -0.14
CA ARG A 340 24.55 -1.81 0.10
C ARG A 340 24.93 -0.54 -0.68
N ALA A 341 24.55 -0.45 -1.95
CA ALA A 341 24.84 0.72 -2.79
C ALA A 341 24.12 2.00 -2.31
N LEU A 342 22.93 1.86 -1.73
CA LEU A 342 22.15 2.97 -1.18
C LEU A 342 22.54 3.31 0.26
N TYR A 343 23.33 2.50 0.94
CA TYR A 343 23.66 2.70 2.35
C TYR A 343 24.38 4.04 2.58
N PRO A 344 23.88 4.91 3.47
CA PRO A 344 24.43 6.26 3.67
C PRO A 344 25.66 6.23 4.60
N THR A 345 26.82 5.83 4.08
CA THR A 345 28.09 5.73 4.81
C THR A 345 29.08 6.86 4.47
N LYS A 346 29.98 7.18 5.40
CA LYS A 346 31.19 7.99 5.16
C LYS A 346 32.42 7.15 4.79
N HIS A 347 32.32 5.82 4.90
CA HIS A 347 33.39 4.84 4.71
C HIS A 347 33.02 3.84 3.60
N PRO A 348 32.77 4.28 2.36
CA PRO A 348 32.27 3.42 1.29
C PRO A 348 33.23 2.28 0.91
N GLN A 349 34.55 2.51 0.97
CA GLN A 349 35.53 1.44 0.70
C GLN A 349 35.43 0.31 1.73
N ARG A 350 35.36 0.64 3.03
CA ARG A 350 35.25 -0.33 4.12
C ARG A 350 33.99 -1.19 3.98
N ILE A 351 32.85 -0.56 3.68
CA ILE A 351 31.58 -1.27 3.44
C ILE A 351 31.69 -2.20 2.24
N ALA A 352 32.27 -1.74 1.12
CA ALA A 352 32.44 -2.57 -0.07
C ALA A 352 33.37 -3.77 0.16
N GLU A 353 34.44 -3.58 0.93
CA GLU A 353 35.43 -4.62 1.26
C GLU A 353 34.86 -5.66 2.24
N ARG A 354 34.24 -5.21 3.34
CA ARG A 354 33.77 -6.08 4.43
C ARG A 354 32.39 -6.69 4.17
N VAL A 355 31.54 -6.01 3.41
CA VAL A 355 30.19 -6.47 3.02
C VAL A 355 30.13 -6.71 1.52
N GLY A 356 31.11 -7.48 1.01
CA GLY A 356 31.20 -7.88 -0.39
C GLY A 356 30.08 -8.87 -0.80
N ASP A 357 29.99 -9.16 -2.10
CA ASP A 357 28.91 -9.99 -2.67
C ASP A 357 28.86 -11.41 -2.07
N ALA A 358 30.02 -11.95 -1.69
CA ALA A 358 30.12 -13.23 -0.99
C ALA A 358 29.39 -13.22 0.35
N VAL A 359 29.60 -12.19 1.18
CA VAL A 359 28.95 -12.06 2.50
C VAL A 359 27.43 -11.90 2.35
N VAL A 360 27.00 -11.10 1.37
CA VAL A 360 25.58 -10.92 1.05
C VAL A 360 24.94 -12.25 0.60
N ARG A 361 25.63 -13.01 -0.26
CA ARG A 361 25.17 -14.32 -0.73
C ARG A 361 25.17 -15.36 0.38
N GLU A 362 26.16 -15.36 1.27
CA GLU A 362 26.19 -16.24 2.44
C GLU A 362 25.01 -15.97 3.38
N LEU A 363 24.70 -14.70 3.67
CA LEU A 363 23.53 -14.31 4.45
C LEU A 363 22.23 -14.77 3.76
N ALA A 364 22.10 -14.55 2.44
CA ALA A 364 20.94 -14.97 1.67
C ALA A 364 20.77 -16.49 1.69
N ALA A 365 21.85 -17.24 1.41
CA ALA A 365 21.87 -18.69 1.39
C ALA A 365 21.53 -19.28 2.76
N ALA A 366 22.10 -18.73 3.84
CA ALA A 366 21.86 -19.20 5.21
C ALA A 366 20.39 -19.04 5.61
N LEU A 367 19.76 -17.93 5.25
CA LEU A 367 18.33 -17.72 5.50
C LEU A 367 17.45 -18.59 4.59
N THR A 368 17.84 -18.85 3.33
CA THR A 368 17.06 -19.72 2.43
C THR A 368 17.22 -21.22 2.69
N GLY A 369 18.37 -21.66 3.20
CA GLY A 369 18.78 -23.07 3.18
C GLY A 369 18.41 -23.87 4.42
N LYS A 370 18.13 -23.23 5.56
CA LYS A 370 17.98 -23.92 6.87
C LYS A 370 16.62 -23.73 7.57
N LEU A 371 15.68 -23.01 6.98
CA LEU A 371 14.26 -22.96 7.41
C LEU A 371 13.46 -24.18 6.87
N GLY A 372 13.99 -25.39 7.08
CA GLY A 372 13.22 -26.64 6.94
C GLY A 372 12.74 -27.02 5.53
N GLY A 373 13.28 -26.44 4.45
CA GLY A 373 12.88 -26.79 3.07
C GLY A 373 11.41 -26.53 2.73
N ARG A 374 10.67 -25.88 3.64
CA ARG A 374 9.29 -25.46 3.49
C ARG A 374 9.22 -24.04 4.04
N VAL A 375 8.94 -23.12 3.11
CA VAL A 375 8.70 -21.69 3.28
C VAL A 375 9.89 -20.78 2.92
N GLY A 376 9.62 -19.92 1.95
CA GLY A 376 10.54 -18.91 1.45
C GLY A 376 10.90 -17.89 2.52
N VAL A 377 12.15 -17.44 2.49
CA VAL A 377 12.71 -16.42 3.38
C VAL A 377 11.80 -15.22 3.49
N ALA A 378 11.63 -14.69 4.70
CA ALA A 378 11.10 -13.36 4.90
C ALA A 378 12.16 -12.33 4.44
N PRO A 379 12.01 -11.67 3.28
CA PRO A 379 13.01 -10.72 2.77
C PRO A 379 13.22 -9.58 3.77
N ARG A 380 12.18 -9.28 4.54
CA ARG A 380 12.20 -8.42 5.72
C ARG A 380 13.32 -8.75 6.71
N LEU A 381 13.47 -10.02 7.06
CA LEU A 381 14.49 -10.47 8.02
C LEU A 381 15.89 -10.37 7.40
N PHE A 382 16.05 -10.82 6.15
CA PHE A 382 17.30 -10.66 5.41
C PHE A 382 17.75 -9.20 5.38
N LEU A 383 16.86 -8.28 4.99
CA LEU A 383 17.15 -6.86 4.93
C LEU A 383 17.46 -6.25 6.29
N ARG A 384 16.72 -6.66 7.34
CA ARG A 384 16.98 -6.22 8.71
C ARG A 384 18.37 -6.64 9.20
N LYS A 385 18.72 -7.91 9.06
CA LYS A 385 20.05 -8.43 9.45
C LYS A 385 21.15 -7.77 8.61
N MET A 386 20.93 -7.61 7.31
CA MET A 386 21.90 -6.94 6.44
C MET A 386 22.17 -5.50 6.87
N VAL A 387 21.15 -4.72 7.20
CA VAL A 387 21.37 -3.33 7.62
C VAL A 387 21.91 -3.26 9.05
N SER A 388 21.23 -3.87 10.02
CA SER A 388 21.56 -3.70 11.44
C SER A 388 22.76 -4.50 11.92
N ASP A 389 22.99 -5.69 11.38
CA ASP A 389 24.07 -6.57 11.83
C ASP A 389 25.31 -6.55 10.93
N LEU A 390 25.19 -6.09 9.68
CA LEU A 390 26.34 -5.97 8.79
C LEU A 390 26.71 -4.51 8.53
N LEU A 391 25.84 -3.76 7.84
CA LEU A 391 26.18 -2.41 7.36
C LEU A 391 26.39 -1.42 8.50
N ASP A 392 25.46 -1.37 9.46
CA ASP A 392 25.55 -0.47 10.62
C ASP A 392 26.82 -0.77 11.45
N LYS A 393 27.08 -2.05 11.77
CA LYS A 393 28.25 -2.45 12.57
C LYS A 393 29.59 -2.18 11.88
N VAL A 394 29.71 -2.44 10.57
CA VAL A 394 30.93 -2.13 9.80
C VAL A 394 31.17 -0.63 9.71
N ASP A 395 30.09 0.17 9.62
CA ASP A 395 30.18 1.63 9.57
C ASP A 395 30.59 2.23 10.93
N GLU A 396 30.02 1.70 12.03
CA GLU A 396 30.25 2.16 13.40
C GLU A 396 31.58 1.66 14.00
N HIS A 397 32.01 0.45 13.65
CA HIS A 397 33.16 -0.21 14.27
C HIS A 397 34.19 -0.63 13.22
N GLU A 398 35.35 0.04 13.22
CA GLU A 398 36.42 -0.22 12.25
C GLU A 398 37.01 -1.64 12.33
N GLU A 399 37.02 -2.24 13.52
CA GLU A 399 37.57 -3.58 13.75
C GLU A 399 36.59 -4.73 13.46
N TYR A 400 35.30 -4.42 13.22
CA TYR A 400 34.26 -5.42 13.01
C TYR A 400 34.41 -6.06 11.63
N ASP A 401 34.58 -7.39 11.62
CA ASP A 401 34.60 -8.19 10.40
C ASP A 401 33.42 -9.17 10.41
N PRO A 402 32.42 -8.98 9.53
CA PRO A 402 31.30 -9.92 9.40
C PRO A 402 31.71 -11.39 9.29
N ARG A 403 32.82 -11.71 8.62
CA ARG A 403 33.23 -13.11 8.44
C ARG A 403 33.72 -13.77 9.73
N ARG A 404 34.19 -12.98 10.69
CA ARG A 404 34.69 -13.44 11.99
C ARG A 404 33.66 -13.26 13.10
N ASP A 405 33.00 -12.11 13.10
CA ASP A 405 32.27 -11.59 14.25
C ASP A 405 30.74 -11.69 14.09
N PHE A 406 30.22 -11.91 12.88
CA PHE A 406 28.79 -12.11 12.66
C PHE A 406 28.42 -13.58 12.79
N LYS A 407 27.48 -13.87 13.70
CA LYS A 407 26.79 -15.16 13.79
C LYS A 407 25.33 -14.94 13.46
N LEU A 408 24.81 -15.67 12.48
CA LEU A 408 23.41 -15.58 12.14
C LEU A 408 22.60 -16.30 13.22
N VAL A 409 21.90 -15.53 14.05
CA VAL A 409 20.91 -16.05 14.99
C VAL A 409 19.57 -15.45 14.63
N VAL A 410 18.57 -16.32 14.43
CA VAL A 410 17.19 -15.92 14.17
C VAL A 410 16.36 -16.31 15.38
N ASP A 411 16.02 -15.31 16.19
CA ASP A 411 15.08 -15.46 17.31
C ASP A 411 13.66 -15.48 16.75
N ALA A 412 12.83 -16.41 17.23
CA ALA A 412 11.42 -16.53 16.86
C ALA A 412 10.62 -15.21 17.10
N ARG A 413 11.07 -14.34 18.01
CA ARG A 413 10.51 -13.00 18.28
C ARG A 413 10.78 -12.00 17.17
N GLU A 414 11.76 -12.24 16.31
CA GLU A 414 12.02 -11.42 15.13
C GLU A 414 11.02 -11.72 14.00
N MET A 415 10.34 -12.86 14.06
CA MET A 415 9.40 -13.35 13.07
C MET A 415 7.96 -12.90 13.39
N THR A 416 7.18 -12.63 12.35
CA THR A 416 5.73 -12.42 12.51
C THR A 416 5.04 -13.74 12.88
N SER A 417 3.82 -13.68 13.42
CA SER A 417 3.01 -14.89 13.65
C SER A 417 2.85 -15.72 12.37
N ALA A 418 2.57 -15.06 11.25
CA ALA A 418 2.44 -15.71 9.95
C ALA A 418 3.77 -16.33 9.47
N GLU A 419 4.90 -15.66 9.67
CA GLU A 419 6.22 -16.23 9.33
C GLU A 419 6.55 -17.45 10.21
N ARG A 420 6.19 -17.44 11.50
CA ARG A 420 6.37 -18.58 12.41
C ARG A 420 5.48 -19.77 12.05
N GLU A 421 4.19 -19.50 11.79
CA GLU A 421 3.23 -20.50 11.30
C GLU A 421 3.75 -21.14 10.01
N ALA A 422 4.20 -20.32 9.07
CA ALA A 422 4.74 -20.79 7.81
C ALA A 422 6.03 -21.62 8.02
N ALA A 423 6.93 -21.19 8.92
CA ALA A 423 8.12 -21.95 9.28
C ALA A 423 7.85 -23.24 10.09
N GLY A 424 6.59 -23.54 10.44
CA GLY A 424 6.23 -24.71 11.24
C GLY A 424 6.72 -24.64 12.70
N LEU A 425 7.00 -23.44 13.21
CA LEU A 425 7.47 -23.20 14.56
C LEU A 425 6.25 -23.00 15.48
N GLU A 426 5.69 -24.09 16.03
CA GLU A 426 4.65 -24.00 17.07
C GLU A 426 5.27 -23.60 18.41
N THR A 427 4.98 -22.39 18.89
CA THR A 427 5.04 -21.96 20.32
C THR A 427 6.27 -22.33 21.17
N THR A 428 7.39 -22.77 20.61
CA THR A 428 8.64 -22.97 21.36
C THR A 428 9.56 -21.77 21.13
N VAL A 429 10.01 -21.17 22.24
CA VAL A 429 10.82 -19.95 22.30
C VAL A 429 12.31 -20.33 22.33
N ASP A 430 12.72 -21.23 21.44
CA ASP A 430 14.14 -21.62 21.35
C ASP A 430 14.82 -20.81 20.23
N ASP A 431 15.94 -20.18 20.57
CA ASP A 431 16.78 -19.45 19.63
C ASP A 431 17.38 -20.39 18.60
N ILE A 432 17.24 -20.07 17.31
CA ILE A 432 17.89 -20.84 16.24
C ILE A 432 19.27 -20.22 15.97
N ALA A 433 20.30 -20.80 16.59
CA ALA A 433 21.69 -20.51 16.23
C ALA A 433 22.01 -21.14 14.88
N LEU A 434 22.24 -20.32 13.85
CA LEU A 434 22.62 -20.78 12.52
C LEU A 434 24.12 -20.55 12.33
N ASP A 435 24.91 -21.62 12.46
CA ASP A 435 26.31 -21.58 12.05
C ASP A 435 26.39 -21.51 10.52
N LEU A 436 27.12 -20.49 10.04
CA LEU A 436 27.51 -20.33 8.65
C LEU A 436 28.46 -21.47 8.26
N PRO A 437 28.31 -22.12 7.09
CA PRO A 437 29.25 -23.13 6.67
C PRO A 437 30.63 -22.51 6.45
N SER A 438 31.62 -22.93 7.24
CA SER A 438 33.02 -22.64 6.98
C SER A 438 33.43 -23.32 5.66
N GLN A 439 34.02 -22.56 4.74
CA GLN A 439 34.70 -23.14 3.58
C GLN A 439 35.99 -23.82 4.06
N ASP A 440 35.87 -25.02 4.62
CA ASP A 440 36.97 -25.97 4.78
C ASP A 440 36.45 -27.38 4.47
N GLY A 441 36.08 -27.58 3.20
CA GLY A 441 35.89 -28.89 2.59
C GLY A 441 37.16 -29.34 1.88
N GLY A 442 38.29 -29.37 2.60
CA GLY A 442 39.57 -29.86 2.10
C GLY A 442 39.75 -31.35 2.37
N GLU A 443 39.81 -32.11 1.28
CA GLU A 443 40.39 -33.45 1.10
C GLU A 443 40.73 -34.28 2.36
N ARG A 444 40.01 -35.40 2.55
CA ARG A 444 40.64 -36.60 3.11
C ARG A 444 40.67 -37.68 2.05
N ARG A 445 41.87 -37.91 1.54
CA ARG A 445 42.28 -39.08 0.77
C ARG A 445 42.02 -40.33 1.61
N SER A 446 41.41 -41.31 0.95
CA SER A 446 41.35 -42.71 1.35
C SER A 446 42.73 -43.36 1.19
N GLU A 447 43.27 -43.88 2.28
CA GLU A 447 43.97 -45.17 2.30
C GLU A 447 43.18 -46.11 3.20
#